data_AF-A0A7X9GCY0-F1
#
_entry.id   AF-A0A7X9GCY0-F1
#
_cell.length_a   1.000
_cell.length_b   1.000
_cell.length_c   1.000
_cell.angle_alpha   90.00
_cell.angle_beta   90.00
_cell.angle_gamma   90.00
#
_symmetry.space_group_name_H-M   'P 1'
#
loop_
_entity.id
_entity.type
_entity.pdbx_description
1 polymer ?
#
loop_
_entity_poly.entity_id
_entity_poly.type
_entity_poly.pdbx_seq_one_letter_code
_entity_poly.pdbx_strand_id
1 'polypeptide(L)'
;MKTIIFEGLPLIGKSTLIEYIKSLKIKNVHCVEEIILKTKELDQESFMKNDVAKVKKYKNGLVFIDKAFISTLSYNEMLDYLIGNNELLKVKEWFQKVAIPFYQKDDVITIYLRKAKKEIRIKNEKSPHGSVKNQIMMEKIEIKNIKKYCKNYKIITYYKKDMEKVVNEIINKYM
;
A
#
# COMPACT_ATOMS: atom_id res chain seq x y z
N MET A 1 -2.61 -11.70 16.10
CA MET A 1 -2.61 -11.51 14.64
C MET A 1 -1.51 -10.52 14.30
N LYS A 2 -0.86 -10.63 13.14
CA LYS A 2 0.06 -9.61 12.62
C LYS A 2 -0.33 -9.26 11.20
N THR A 3 -0.27 -7.97 10.84
CA THR A 3 -0.65 -7.47 9.53
C THR A 3 0.56 -6.90 8.80
N ILE A 4 0.84 -7.42 7.61
CA ILE A 4 1.89 -6.95 6.72
C ILE A 4 1.25 -6.25 5.53
N ILE A 5 1.61 -5.00 5.31
CA ILE A 5 1.09 -4.19 4.22
C ILE A 5 2.19 -4.00 3.21
N PHE A 6 1.94 -4.35 1.94
CA PHE A 6 2.84 -3.99 0.87
C PHE A 6 2.44 -2.65 0.26
N GLU A 7 3.32 -1.66 0.37
CA GLU A 7 3.20 -0.36 -0.30
C GLU A 7 4.26 -0.25 -1.41
N GLY A 8 4.04 0.68 -2.34
CA GLY A 8 4.97 0.95 -3.43
C GLY A 8 4.27 1.34 -4.72
N LEU A 9 5.04 1.93 -5.63
CA LEU A 9 4.55 2.36 -6.94
C LEU A 9 3.87 1.22 -7.74
N PRO A 10 3.03 1.55 -8.73
CA PRO A 10 2.47 0.57 -9.65
C PRO A 10 3.54 -0.31 -10.31
N LEU A 11 3.18 -1.56 -10.61
CA LEU A 11 4.04 -2.52 -11.34
C LEU A 11 5.34 -2.91 -10.62
N ILE A 12 5.45 -2.62 -9.33
CA ILE A 12 6.56 -3.09 -8.50
C ILE A 12 6.50 -4.59 -8.24
N GLY A 13 5.33 -5.22 -8.40
CA GLY A 13 5.14 -6.67 -8.18
C GLY A 13 4.49 -7.03 -6.85
N LYS A 14 3.80 -6.08 -6.18
CA LYS A 14 3.03 -6.36 -4.95
C LYS A 14 2.00 -7.47 -5.14
N SER A 15 1.17 -7.36 -6.17
CA SER A 15 0.16 -8.38 -6.48
C SER A 15 0.81 -9.72 -6.82
N THR A 16 1.97 -9.72 -7.49
CA THR A 16 2.73 -10.95 -7.75
C THR A 16 3.21 -11.61 -6.45
N LEU A 17 3.68 -10.83 -5.48
CA LEU A 17 4.07 -11.34 -4.15
C LEU A 17 2.86 -11.93 -3.41
N ILE A 18 1.72 -11.26 -3.47
CA ILE A 18 0.48 -11.70 -2.83
C ILE A 18 0.00 -13.03 -3.43
N GLU A 19 -0.02 -13.14 -4.76
CA GLU A 19 -0.36 -14.39 -5.44
C GLU A 19 0.61 -15.51 -5.10
N TYR A 20 1.91 -15.22 -5.04
CA TYR A 20 2.91 -16.20 -4.62
C TYR A 20 2.65 -16.68 -3.18
N ILE A 21 2.41 -15.77 -2.22
CA ILE A 21 2.10 -16.14 -0.83
C ILE A 21 0.84 -17.01 -0.74
N LYS A 22 -0.21 -16.68 -1.50
CA LYS A 22 -1.42 -17.52 -1.56
C LYS A 22 -1.11 -18.92 -2.07
N SER A 23 -0.25 -19.04 -3.09
CA SER A 23 0.10 -20.31 -3.70
C SER A 23 0.81 -21.28 -2.74
N LEU A 24 1.50 -20.75 -1.72
CA LEU A 24 2.18 -21.54 -0.69
C LEU A 24 1.22 -22.28 0.26
N LYS A 25 -0.06 -21.88 0.32
CA LYS A 25 -1.10 -22.51 1.15
C LYS A 25 -0.70 -22.72 2.63
N ILE A 26 0.06 -21.78 3.19
CA ILE A 26 0.55 -21.86 4.57
C ILE A 26 -0.62 -21.67 5.55
N LYS A 27 -0.71 -22.55 6.55
CA LYS A 27 -1.73 -22.47 7.60
C LYS A 27 -1.60 -21.15 8.36
N ASN A 28 -2.74 -20.48 8.61
CA ASN A 28 -2.81 -19.19 9.31
C ASN A 28 -2.09 -18.03 8.59
N VAL A 29 -1.83 -18.15 7.28
CA VAL A 29 -1.41 -17.04 6.43
C VAL A 29 -2.59 -16.67 5.53
N HIS A 30 -2.91 -15.39 5.48
CA HIS A 30 -4.05 -14.86 4.76
C HIS A 30 -3.62 -13.70 3.87
N CYS A 31 -4.24 -13.57 2.70
CA CYS A 31 -3.99 -12.47 1.78
C CYS A 31 -5.30 -11.73 1.49
N VAL A 32 -5.23 -10.40 1.53
CA VAL A 32 -6.30 -9.48 1.16
C VAL A 32 -5.84 -8.72 -0.09
N GLU A 33 -6.55 -8.92 -1.20
CA GLU A 33 -6.25 -8.29 -2.49
C GLU A 33 -6.52 -6.77 -2.49
N GLU A 34 -5.88 -6.10 -3.46
CA GLU A 34 -5.99 -4.66 -3.71
C GLU A 34 -7.45 -4.26 -3.93
N ILE A 35 -7.81 -3.07 -3.45
CA ILE A 35 -9.13 -2.49 -3.72
C ILE A 35 -8.93 -1.25 -4.58
N ILE A 36 -9.08 -1.46 -5.90
CA ILE A 36 -9.01 -0.39 -6.89
C ILE A 36 -10.40 0.23 -7.03
N LEU A 37 -10.49 1.55 -6.85
CA LEU A 37 -11.66 2.35 -7.20
C LEU A 37 -11.89 2.32 -8.73
N LYS A 38 -13.04 1.78 -9.16
CA LYS A 38 -13.76 2.31 -10.32
C LYS A 38 -14.91 3.15 -9.77
N THR A 39 -14.68 4.41 -9.42
CA THR A 39 -15.75 5.28 -8.91
C THR A 39 -16.61 5.81 -10.05
N LYS A 40 -17.72 5.12 -10.28
CA LYS A 40 -19.02 5.80 -10.36
C LYS A 40 -19.80 5.32 -9.13
N GLU A 41 -20.07 6.25 -8.20
CA GLU A 41 -21.17 6.13 -7.22
C GLU A 41 -21.08 5.10 -6.07
N LEU A 42 -19.99 5.09 -5.29
CA LEU A 42 -20.09 4.57 -3.91
C LEU A 42 -19.44 5.54 -2.93
N ASP A 43 -20.19 5.87 -1.88
CA ASP A 43 -19.78 6.65 -0.72
C ASP A 43 -18.46 6.12 -0.14
N GLN A 44 -17.46 6.99 -0.06
CA GLN A 44 -16.13 6.67 0.48
C GLN A 44 -16.21 6.12 1.91
N GLU A 45 -17.20 6.53 2.71
CA GLU A 45 -17.37 6.06 4.09
C GLU A 45 -17.75 4.57 4.19
N SER A 46 -18.64 4.11 3.30
CA SER A 46 -19.04 2.71 3.16
C SER A 46 -17.87 1.80 2.73
N PHE A 47 -16.96 2.32 1.92
CA PHE A 47 -15.73 1.63 1.51
C PHE A 47 -14.75 1.45 2.69
N MET A 48 -14.53 2.50 3.48
CA MET A 48 -13.63 2.50 4.63
C MET A 48 -14.05 1.49 5.71
N LYS A 49 -15.36 1.29 5.90
CA LYS A 49 -15.90 0.26 6.82
C LYS A 49 -15.62 -1.16 6.32
N ASN A 50 -15.64 -1.38 5.00
CA ASN A 50 -15.38 -2.69 4.39
C ASN A 50 -13.92 -3.15 4.51
N ASP A 51 -12.95 -2.25 4.41
CA ASP A 51 -11.52 -2.61 4.45
C ASP A 51 -11.06 -3.01 5.84
N VAL A 52 -11.49 -2.24 6.83
CA VAL A 52 -11.27 -2.55 8.23
C VAL A 52 -11.94 -3.88 8.60
N ALA A 53 -13.14 -4.17 8.04
CA ALA A 53 -13.83 -5.44 8.24
C ALA A 53 -13.08 -6.63 7.61
N LYS A 54 -12.48 -6.47 6.42
CA LYS A 54 -11.70 -7.52 5.73
C LYS A 54 -10.45 -7.95 6.51
N VAL A 55 -9.85 -7.04 7.29
CA VAL A 55 -8.72 -7.37 8.17
C VAL A 55 -9.21 -7.98 9.49
N LYS A 56 -10.26 -7.39 10.09
CA LYS A 56 -10.82 -7.83 11.39
C LYS A 56 -11.41 -9.24 11.39
N LYS A 57 -11.73 -9.80 10.22
CA LYS A 57 -12.28 -11.18 10.13
C LYS A 57 -11.26 -12.26 10.55
N TYR A 58 -9.96 -11.96 10.51
CA TYR A 58 -8.92 -12.89 10.93
C TYR A 58 -8.58 -12.64 12.40
N LYS A 59 -8.70 -13.67 13.25
CA LYS A 59 -8.43 -13.56 14.70
C LYS A 59 -6.97 -13.89 15.05
N ASN A 60 -6.34 -14.78 14.27
CA ASN A 60 -5.00 -15.29 14.47
C ASN A 60 -4.23 -15.32 13.15
N GLY A 61 -2.90 -15.45 13.22
CA GLY A 61 -2.04 -15.61 12.04
C GLY A 61 -1.50 -14.30 11.44
N LEU A 62 -1.00 -14.41 10.21
CA LEU A 62 -0.38 -13.36 9.43
C LEU A 62 -1.30 -12.94 8.28
N VAL A 63 -1.61 -11.65 8.17
CA VAL A 63 -2.48 -11.09 7.12
C VAL A 63 -1.65 -10.18 6.23
N PHE A 64 -1.55 -10.50 4.95
CA PHE A 64 -0.92 -9.68 3.93
C PHE A 64 -1.95 -8.82 3.19
N ILE A 65 -1.64 -7.54 2.97
CA ILE A 65 -2.52 -6.59 2.27
C ILE A 65 -1.77 -6.03 1.06
N ASP A 66 -2.36 -6.16 -0.14
CA ASP A 66 -1.87 -5.50 -1.35
C ASP A 66 -2.35 -4.04 -1.37
N LYS A 67 -1.47 -3.10 -0.98
CA LYS A 67 -1.71 -1.64 -0.92
C LYS A 67 -2.78 -1.21 0.10
N ALA A 68 -2.53 -0.11 0.79
CA ALA A 68 -3.45 0.43 1.78
C ALA A 68 -3.53 1.96 1.71
N PHE A 69 -3.91 2.59 2.82
CA PHE A 69 -4.36 3.98 2.89
C PHE A 69 -3.29 5.01 2.48
N ILE A 70 -2.00 4.69 2.66
CA ILE A 70 -0.89 5.61 2.33
C ILE A 70 -0.81 5.90 0.83
N SER A 71 -1.02 4.88 0.00
CA SER A 71 -1.03 5.07 -1.45
C SER A 71 -2.14 6.04 -1.89
N THR A 72 -3.32 5.96 -1.27
CA THR A 72 -4.45 6.86 -1.54
C THR A 72 -4.15 8.29 -1.13
N LEU A 73 -3.60 8.49 0.07
CA LEU A 73 -3.17 9.83 0.53
C LEU A 73 -2.13 10.42 -0.42
N SER A 74 -1.07 9.67 -0.69
CA SER A 74 0.07 10.12 -1.49
C SER A 74 -0.33 10.45 -2.93
N TYR A 75 -1.26 9.66 -3.50
CA TYR A 75 -1.80 9.91 -4.84
C TYR A 75 -2.54 11.24 -4.89
N ASN A 76 -3.39 11.51 -3.89
CA ASN A 76 -4.16 12.75 -3.81
C ASN A 76 -3.28 13.98 -3.54
N GLU A 77 -2.21 13.84 -2.73
CA GLU A 77 -1.21 14.90 -2.53
C GLU A 77 -0.44 15.21 -3.82
N MET A 78 -0.07 14.19 -4.58
CA MET A 78 0.59 14.38 -5.88
C MET A 78 -0.36 14.98 -6.92
N LEU A 79 -1.62 14.56 -6.94
CA LEU A 79 -2.62 15.11 -7.85
C LEU A 79 -2.88 16.60 -7.55
N ASP A 80 -2.94 16.96 -6.28
CA ASP A 80 -3.05 18.36 -5.84
C ASP A 80 -1.87 19.21 -6.33
N TYR A 81 -0.66 18.71 -6.14
CA TYR A 81 0.55 19.37 -6.62
C TYR A 81 0.57 19.57 -8.14
N LEU A 82 0.02 18.63 -8.91
CA LEU A 82 0.04 18.67 -10.37
C LEU A 82 -1.03 19.58 -10.97
N ILE A 83 -2.26 19.53 -10.45
CA ILE A 83 -3.42 20.15 -11.10
C ILE A 83 -4.40 20.86 -10.15
N GLY A 84 -4.12 20.89 -8.84
CA GLY A 84 -5.06 21.32 -7.81
C GLY A 84 -6.16 20.28 -7.59
N ASN A 85 -6.26 19.73 -6.37
CA ASN A 85 -7.18 18.64 -6.06
C ASN A 85 -8.10 19.04 -4.91
N ASN A 86 -9.33 19.38 -5.26
CA ASN A 86 -10.37 19.80 -4.31
C ASN A 86 -10.77 18.69 -3.30
N GLU A 87 -10.39 17.43 -3.55
CA GLU A 87 -10.69 16.30 -2.66
C GLU A 87 -9.64 16.10 -1.56
N LEU A 88 -8.47 16.74 -1.64
CA LEU A 88 -7.33 16.45 -0.74
C LEU A 88 -7.68 16.66 0.74
N LEU A 89 -8.46 17.69 1.08
CA LEU A 89 -8.87 17.97 2.45
C LEU A 89 -9.69 16.81 3.04
N LYS A 90 -10.70 16.31 2.30
CA LYS A 90 -11.52 15.18 2.72
C LYS A 90 -10.67 13.92 2.93
N VAL A 91 -9.74 13.64 2.02
CA VAL A 91 -8.83 12.49 2.12
C VAL A 91 -7.93 12.61 3.35
N LYS A 92 -7.42 13.81 3.67
CA LYS A 92 -6.60 14.04 4.87
C LYS A 92 -7.39 13.84 6.16
N GLU A 93 -8.60 14.39 6.25
CA GLU A 93 -9.46 14.23 7.42
C GLU A 93 -9.79 12.75 7.68
N TRP A 94 -10.14 12.03 6.61
CA TRP A 94 -10.36 10.59 6.70
C TRP A 94 -9.09 9.85 7.16
N PHE A 95 -7.96 10.11 6.51
CA PHE A 95 -6.70 9.43 6.81
C PHE A 95 -6.30 9.62 8.28
N GLN A 96 -6.49 10.82 8.82
CA GLN A 96 -6.25 11.12 10.23
C GLN A 96 -7.14 10.31 11.17
N LYS A 97 -8.45 10.22 10.87
CA LYS A 97 -9.41 9.51 11.72
C LYS A 97 -9.27 7.99 11.67
N VAL A 98 -8.90 7.43 10.52
CA VAL A 98 -8.96 5.97 10.28
C VAL A 98 -7.60 5.34 10.10
N ALA A 99 -6.79 5.87 9.19
CA ALA A 99 -5.55 5.23 8.79
C ALA A 99 -4.47 5.37 9.86
N ILE A 100 -4.32 6.55 10.47
CA ILE A 100 -3.30 6.78 11.51
C ILE A 100 -3.47 5.79 12.68
N PRO A 101 -4.64 5.65 13.34
CA PRO A 101 -4.81 4.68 14.42
C PRO A 101 -4.50 3.24 14.01
N PHE A 102 -4.73 2.88 12.75
CA PHE A 102 -4.41 1.56 12.22
C PHE A 102 -2.90 1.34 12.09
N TYR A 103 -2.17 2.28 11.48
CA TYR A 103 -0.71 2.18 11.30
C TYR A 103 0.11 2.37 12.59
N GLN A 104 -0.52 2.83 13.68
CA GLN A 104 0.11 3.01 14.99
C GLN A 104 0.06 1.77 15.88
N LYS A 105 -0.58 0.68 15.43
CA LYS A 105 -0.62 -0.59 16.18
C LYS A 105 0.70 -1.35 16.07
N ASP A 106 1.07 -2.03 17.16
CA ASP A 106 2.31 -2.82 17.24
C ASP A 106 2.34 -4.03 16.31
N ASP A 107 1.18 -4.57 15.98
CA ASP A 107 1.01 -5.73 15.12
C ASP A 107 0.86 -5.38 13.63
N VAL A 108 0.95 -4.10 13.25
CA VAL A 108 0.88 -3.65 11.86
C VAL A 108 2.26 -3.22 11.38
N ILE A 109 2.71 -3.78 10.25
CA ILE A 109 4.02 -3.52 9.64
C ILE A 109 3.82 -3.13 8.18
N THR A 110 4.38 -1.98 7.80
CA THR A 110 4.36 -1.50 6.42
C THR A 110 5.67 -1.79 5.72
N ILE A 111 5.63 -2.56 4.64
CA ILE A 111 6.80 -2.86 3.80
C ILE A 111 6.65 -2.10 2.49
N TYR A 112 7.47 -1.07 2.32
CA TYR A 112 7.57 -0.35 1.05
C TYR A 112 8.53 -1.08 0.10
N LEU A 113 8.01 -1.53 -1.03
CA LEU A 113 8.80 -2.13 -2.10
C LEU A 113 9.20 -1.06 -3.10
N ARG A 114 10.51 -0.93 -3.36
CA ARG A 114 11.05 -0.01 -4.36
C ARG A 114 11.77 -0.77 -5.48
N LYS A 115 11.67 -0.27 -6.71
CA LYS A 115 12.34 -0.84 -7.88
C LYS A 115 13.66 -0.10 -8.05
N ALA A 116 14.72 -0.79 -8.46
CA ALA A 116 15.97 -0.12 -8.80
C ALA A 116 15.87 0.76 -10.05
N LYS A 117 14.98 0.41 -10.99
CA LYS A 117 14.72 1.18 -12.22
C LYS A 117 13.23 1.50 -12.35
N LYS A 118 12.93 2.75 -12.69
CA LYS A 118 11.56 3.25 -12.89
C LYS A 118 11.15 3.10 -14.35
N GLU A 119 9.89 2.75 -14.58
CA GLU A 119 9.35 2.48 -15.92
C GLU A 119 8.03 3.24 -16.10
N ILE A 120 7.89 3.98 -17.20
CA ILE A 120 6.64 4.65 -17.56
C ILE A 120 5.86 3.74 -18.51
N ARG A 121 4.54 3.59 -18.30
CA ARG A 121 3.63 3.00 -19.31
C ARG A 121 2.81 4.03 -20.09
N ILE A 122 2.58 5.22 -19.54
CA ILE A 122 1.74 6.26 -20.15
C ILE A 122 2.42 7.61 -19.95
N LYS A 123 2.64 8.38 -21.02
CA LYS A 123 3.14 9.77 -20.94
C LYS A 123 1.97 10.71 -20.67
N ASN A 124 1.80 11.12 -19.42
CA ASN A 124 0.83 12.14 -19.00
C ASN A 124 1.36 12.91 -17.79
N GLU A 125 1.80 14.14 -18.00
CA GLU A 125 2.40 14.97 -16.93
C GLU A 125 1.39 15.40 -15.87
N LYS A 126 0.08 15.34 -16.16
CA LYS A 126 -1.00 15.63 -15.21
C LYS A 126 -1.38 14.42 -14.34
N SER A 127 -0.77 13.26 -14.59
CA SER A 127 -1.02 12.04 -13.81
C SER A 127 0.14 11.77 -12.84
N PRO A 128 -0.13 11.42 -11.56
CA PRO A 128 0.89 11.03 -10.58
C PRO A 128 1.85 9.93 -11.05
N HIS A 129 1.42 9.07 -11.98
CA HIS A 129 2.24 7.98 -12.52
C HIS A 129 2.65 8.17 -13.99
N GLY A 130 2.25 9.29 -14.61
CA GLY A 130 2.39 9.49 -16.05
C GLY A 130 3.73 10.05 -16.53
N SER A 131 4.72 10.22 -15.64
CA SER A 131 6.10 10.54 -16.03
C SER A 131 7.10 9.97 -15.01
N VAL A 132 8.37 9.80 -15.40
CA VAL A 132 9.44 9.38 -14.47
C VAL A 132 9.58 10.40 -13.36
N LYS A 133 9.51 11.70 -13.69
CA LYS A 133 9.57 12.79 -12.70
C LYS A 133 8.44 12.68 -11.69
N ASN A 134 7.21 12.43 -12.15
CA ASN A 134 6.06 12.27 -11.28
C ASN A 134 6.18 11.02 -10.41
N GLN A 135 6.64 9.90 -10.96
CA GLN A 135 6.91 8.69 -10.19
C GLN A 135 8.02 8.88 -9.14
N ILE A 136 9.05 9.70 -9.44
CA ILE A 136 10.08 10.07 -8.46
C ILE A 136 9.49 10.89 -7.33
N MET A 137 8.65 11.86 -7.65
CA MET A 137 8.00 12.69 -6.64
C MET A 137 6.99 11.90 -5.81
N MET A 138 6.18 11.07 -6.45
CA MET A 138 5.21 10.18 -5.81
C MET A 138 5.89 9.24 -4.81
N GLU A 139 6.99 8.57 -5.18
CA GLU A 139 7.73 7.71 -4.25
C GLU A 139 8.29 8.49 -3.06
N LYS A 140 8.77 9.73 -3.27
CA LYS A 140 9.24 10.59 -2.18
C LYS A 140 8.09 10.93 -1.21
N ILE A 141 6.90 11.22 -1.75
CA ILE A 141 5.70 11.50 -0.95
C ILE A 141 5.27 10.26 -0.17
N GLU A 142 5.17 9.09 -0.83
CA GLU A 142 4.80 7.83 -0.18
C GLU A 142 5.78 7.49 0.96
N ILE A 143 7.09 7.54 0.71
CA ILE A 143 8.10 7.27 1.73
C ILE A 143 8.02 8.29 2.89
N LYS A 144 7.79 9.57 2.60
CA LYS A 144 7.60 10.61 3.62
C LYS A 144 6.39 10.28 4.51
N ASN A 145 5.27 9.90 3.90
CA ASN A 145 4.04 9.56 4.62
C ASN A 145 4.21 8.28 5.46
N ILE A 146 4.90 7.26 4.94
CA ILE A 146 5.24 6.05 5.70
C ILE A 146 6.04 6.40 6.95
N LYS A 147 7.12 7.16 6.79
CA LYS A 147 7.97 7.57 7.92
C LYS A 147 7.21 8.41 8.95
N LYS A 148 6.22 9.19 8.51
CA LYS A 148 5.44 10.07 9.38
C LYS A 148 4.35 9.32 10.15
N TYR A 149 3.68 8.35 9.53
CA TYR A 149 2.44 7.78 10.05
C TYR A 149 2.53 6.30 10.44
N CYS A 150 3.52 5.55 9.97
CA CYS A 150 3.69 4.14 10.33
C CYS A 150 4.61 3.98 11.54
N LYS A 151 4.12 3.28 12.58
CA LYS A 151 4.95 2.92 13.74
C LYS A 151 6.03 1.92 13.36
N ASN A 152 5.66 0.86 12.63
CA ASN A 152 6.58 -0.16 12.16
C ASN A 152 6.64 -0.16 10.63
N TYR A 153 7.82 0.11 10.07
CA TYR A 153 8.01 0.05 8.62
C TYR A 153 9.39 -0.46 8.21
N LYS A 154 9.47 -0.98 6.98
CA LYS A 154 10.72 -1.35 6.31
C LYS A 154 10.65 -0.92 4.84
N ILE A 155 11.75 -0.40 4.31
CA ILE A 155 11.88 -0.07 2.89
C ILE A 155 12.83 -1.10 2.26
N ILE A 156 12.37 -1.82 1.24
CA ILE A 156 13.11 -2.92 0.61
C ILE A 156 13.29 -2.62 -0.88
N THR A 157 14.53 -2.71 -1.36
CA THR A 157 14.79 -2.74 -2.81
C THR A 157 14.42 -4.12 -3.33
N TYR A 158 13.44 -4.16 -4.21
CA TYR A 158 12.87 -5.39 -4.75
C TYR A 158 13.26 -5.57 -6.21
N TYR A 159 13.74 -6.78 -6.52
CA TYR A 159 13.85 -7.30 -7.88
C TYR A 159 12.97 -8.54 -7.98
N LYS A 160 12.24 -8.70 -9.09
CA LYS A 160 11.33 -9.85 -9.29
C LYS A 160 12.02 -11.21 -9.07
N LYS A 161 13.30 -11.31 -9.43
CA LYS A 161 14.13 -12.51 -9.21
C LYS A 161 14.34 -12.87 -7.73
N ASP A 162 14.19 -11.91 -6.82
CA ASP A 162 14.44 -12.09 -5.38
C ASP A 162 13.13 -12.34 -4.59
N MET A 163 12.01 -12.55 -5.30
CA MET A 163 10.67 -12.67 -4.73
C MET A 163 10.54 -13.74 -3.65
N GLU A 164 10.97 -14.96 -3.95
CA GLU A 164 10.92 -16.08 -3.00
C GLU A 164 11.74 -15.79 -1.74
N LYS A 165 12.94 -15.23 -1.89
CA LYS A 165 13.78 -14.83 -0.76
C LYS A 165 13.09 -13.79 0.12
N VAL A 166 12.53 -12.75 -0.48
CA VAL A 166 11.81 -11.69 0.25
C VAL A 166 10.61 -12.25 0.99
N VAL A 167 9.83 -13.12 0.34
CA VAL A 167 8.65 -13.74 0.97
C VAL A 167 9.07 -14.64 2.14
N ASN A 168 10.08 -15.48 1.96
CA ASN A 168 10.59 -16.35 3.02
C ASN A 168 11.16 -15.56 4.19
N GLU A 169 11.91 -14.48 3.93
CA GLU A 169 12.38 -13.57 4.99
C GLU A 169 11.24 -12.94 5.78
N ILE A 170 10.15 -12.55 5.11
CA ILE A 170 9.00 -11.91 5.76
C ILE A 170 8.20 -12.95 6.56
N ILE A 171 7.90 -14.11 5.97
CA ILE A 171 7.14 -15.18 6.62
C ILE A 171 7.90 -15.71 7.84
N ASN A 172 9.17 -16.08 7.69
CA ASN A 172 9.97 -16.65 8.78
C ASN A 172 10.20 -15.65 9.94
N LYS A 173 10.19 -14.34 9.65
CA LYS A 173 10.38 -13.32 10.68
C LYS A 173 9.11 -13.04 11.50
N TYR A 174 7.93 -13.31 10.93
CA TYR A 174 6.66 -12.81 11.46
C TYR A 174 5.60 -13.86 11.75
N MET A 175 5.78 -15.10 11.29
CA MET A 175 5.12 -16.29 11.85
C MET A 175 5.73 -16.65 13.21
#